data_AF-A0A133PXJ3-F1
#
_entry.id   AF-A0A133PXJ3-F1
#
_cell.length_a   1.000
_cell.length_b   1.000
_cell.length_c   1.000
_cell.angle_alpha   90.00
_cell.angle_beta   90.00
_cell.angle_gamma   90.00
#
_symmetry.space_group_name_H-M   'P 1'
#
loop_
_entity.id
_entity.type
_entity.pdbx_description
1 polymer ?
#
loop_
_entity_poly.entity_id
_entity_poly.type
_entity_poly.pdbx_seq_one_letter_code
_entity_poly.pdbx_strand_id
1 'polypeptide(L)'
;MRLTTISRFKVVAAMCKGFFNGFISGQIDARMPGKTNPEPREIKQITADNYNTLSAHFVNVLFPILIRLNYDDAEAVAEDMRKRRFSDSTSPKILLRYACGSRPLYDALTAEYRRQMGSLLNGRLQPVSAFFAEYDRGDGPTDEIPVALAIRSVVRTLMQAYASGLTAGRSELQALHQTTVYRLMLHGMVALLHDEPVEIEGDNLEMIFRRVAMNSDNFETLMNEMSMAHQDLSML
;
A
#
# COMPACT_ATOMS: atom_id res chain seq x y z
N MET A 1 7.30 6.97 -24.22
CA MET A 1 5.92 7.49 -24.08
C MET A 1 5.73 7.85 -22.61
N ARG A 2 5.31 9.08 -22.30
CA ARG A 2 5.10 9.49 -20.89
C ARG A 2 3.78 8.88 -20.42
N LEU A 3 3.84 7.99 -19.42
CA LEU A 3 2.64 7.45 -18.77
C LEU A 3 2.01 8.58 -17.96
N THR A 4 0.89 9.14 -18.44
CA THR A 4 0.17 10.24 -17.78
C THR A 4 -0.96 9.75 -16.88
N THR A 5 -1.51 8.59 -17.24
CA THR A 5 -2.62 7.94 -16.56
C THR A 5 -2.32 6.46 -16.35
N ILE A 6 -2.99 5.85 -15.39
CA ILE A 6 -2.82 4.45 -15.02
C ILE A 6 -4.14 3.85 -14.55
N SER A 7 -4.38 2.58 -14.86
CA SER A 7 -5.58 1.86 -14.42
C SER A 7 -5.77 1.94 -12.91
N ARG A 8 -6.96 2.37 -12.47
CA ARG A 8 -7.35 2.43 -11.06
C ARG A 8 -7.27 1.05 -10.39
N PHE A 9 -7.56 -0.02 -11.13
CA PHE A 9 -7.44 -1.40 -10.65
C PHE A 9 -5.99 -1.75 -10.29
N LYS A 10 -5.03 -1.37 -11.14
CA LYS A 10 -3.61 -1.56 -10.87
C LYS A 10 -3.16 -0.77 -9.63
N VAL A 11 -3.67 0.45 -9.47
CA VAL A 11 -3.36 1.31 -8.31
C VAL A 11 -3.88 0.68 -7.02
N VAL A 12 -5.14 0.24 -6.99
CA VAL A 12 -5.74 -0.41 -5.84
C VAL A 12 -5.06 -1.75 -5.52
N ALA A 13 -4.66 -2.52 -6.53
CA ALA A 13 -3.90 -3.74 -6.35
C ALA A 13 -2.50 -3.46 -5.75
N ALA A 14 -1.79 -2.45 -6.28
CA ALA A 14 -0.50 -2.01 -5.75
C ALA A 14 -0.60 -1.45 -4.32
N MET A 15 -1.66 -0.72 -4.00
CA MET A 15 -1.97 -0.27 -2.63
C MET A 15 -2.19 -1.46 -1.70
N CYS A 16 -3.01 -2.44 -2.09
CA CYS A 16 -3.27 -3.63 -1.29
C CYS A 16 -1.96 -4.41 -1.02
N LYS A 17 -1.18 -4.70 -2.06
CA LYS A 17 0.15 -5.30 -1.94
C LYS A 17 1.07 -4.48 -1.03
N GLY A 18 1.09 -3.16 -1.24
CA GLY A 18 1.88 -2.21 -0.47
C GLY A 18 1.54 -2.23 1.02
N PHE A 19 0.26 -2.32 1.37
CA PHE A 19 -0.16 -2.45 2.76
C PHE A 19 0.46 -3.68 3.42
N PHE A 20 0.34 -4.87 2.81
CA PHE A 20 0.85 -6.09 3.42
C PHE A 20 2.38 -6.08 3.53
N ASN A 21 3.08 -5.60 2.49
CA ASN A 21 4.52 -5.43 2.54
C ASN A 21 4.95 -4.46 3.65
N GLY A 22 4.29 -3.29 3.73
CA GLY A 22 4.57 -2.27 4.74
C GLY A 22 4.31 -2.79 6.15
N PHE A 23 3.11 -3.29 6.42
CA PHE A 23 2.69 -3.77 7.74
C PHE A 23 3.60 -4.89 8.25
N ILE A 24 3.88 -5.90 7.42
CA ILE A 24 4.75 -7.02 7.81
C ILE A 24 6.20 -6.57 7.99
N SER A 25 6.70 -5.66 7.15
CA SER A 25 8.03 -5.10 7.32
C SER A 25 8.15 -4.28 8.61
N GLY A 26 7.10 -3.56 9.00
CA GLY A 26 7.02 -2.86 10.30
C GLY A 26 7.05 -3.84 11.46
N GLN A 27 6.29 -4.94 11.38
CA GLN A 27 6.31 -5.99 12.39
C GLN A 27 7.68 -6.69 12.51
N ILE A 28 8.38 -6.90 11.39
CA ILE A 28 9.73 -7.47 11.36
C ILE A 28 10.70 -6.51 12.04
N ASP A 29 10.75 -5.25 11.62
CA ASP A 29 11.67 -4.26 12.17
C ASP A 29 11.42 -4.04 13.67
N ALA A 30 10.14 -4.04 14.09
CA ALA A 30 9.78 -3.94 15.49
C ALA A 30 10.20 -5.19 16.28
N ARG A 31 9.82 -6.39 15.85
CA ARG A 31 10.03 -7.61 16.66
C ARG A 31 11.45 -8.15 16.56
N MET A 32 12.08 -8.00 15.40
CA MET A 32 13.36 -8.59 15.01
C MET A 32 14.26 -7.53 14.36
N PRO A 33 14.75 -6.53 15.12
CA PRO A 33 15.54 -5.43 14.58
C PRO A 33 16.77 -5.92 13.79
N GLY A 34 16.98 -5.37 12.60
CA GLY A 34 18.10 -5.72 11.71
C GLY A 34 17.90 -7.00 10.89
N LYS A 35 16.79 -7.73 11.07
CA LYS A 35 16.52 -8.94 10.28
C LYS A 35 16.01 -8.58 8.89
N THR A 36 16.76 -8.97 7.86
CA THR A 36 16.43 -8.68 6.45
C THR A 36 15.69 -9.82 5.75
N ASN A 37 15.92 -11.06 6.18
CA ASN A 37 15.32 -12.26 5.60
C ASN A 37 14.58 -13.08 6.68
N PRO A 38 13.30 -12.78 6.94
CA PRO A 38 12.49 -13.53 7.90
C PRO A 38 12.23 -14.96 7.41
N GLU A 39 12.27 -15.92 8.32
CA GLU A 39 11.93 -17.30 8.02
C GLU A 39 10.41 -17.46 7.80
N PRO A 40 9.97 -18.48 7.04
CA PRO A 40 8.54 -18.71 6.82
C PRO A 40 7.72 -18.85 8.10
N ARG A 41 8.31 -19.44 9.15
CA ARG A 41 7.69 -19.56 10.47
C ARG A 41 7.43 -18.19 11.11
N GLU A 42 8.34 -17.24 10.96
CA GLU A 42 8.24 -15.91 11.56
C GLU A 42 7.16 -15.09 10.86
N ILE A 43 7.07 -15.16 9.53
CA ILE A 43 5.98 -14.53 8.78
C ILE A 43 4.63 -15.11 9.20
N LYS A 44 4.53 -16.43 9.34
CA LYS A 44 3.30 -17.08 9.82
C LYS A 44 2.95 -16.66 11.24
N GLN A 45 3.94 -16.54 12.13
CA GLN A 45 3.71 -16.08 13.50
C GLN A 45 3.20 -14.64 13.54
N ILE A 46 3.85 -13.71 12.82
CA ILE A 46 3.37 -12.33 12.68
C ILE A 46 1.93 -12.31 12.15
N THR A 47 1.64 -13.13 11.14
CA THR A 47 0.30 -13.23 10.55
C THR A 47 -0.74 -13.74 11.57
N ALA A 48 -0.41 -14.80 12.31
CA ALA A 48 -1.27 -15.37 13.32
C ALA A 48 -1.57 -14.38 14.46
N ASP A 49 -0.53 -13.70 14.96
CA ASP A 49 -0.65 -12.74 16.06
C ASP A 49 -1.54 -11.54 15.70
N ASN A 50 -1.58 -11.18 14.41
CA ASN A 50 -2.36 -10.05 13.91
C ASN A 50 -3.68 -10.47 13.23
N TYR A 51 -4.01 -11.76 13.18
CA TYR A 51 -5.11 -12.27 12.34
C TYR A 51 -6.45 -11.57 12.61
N ASN A 52 -6.76 -11.29 13.87
CA ASN A 52 -8.01 -10.67 14.29
C ASN A 52 -8.03 -9.13 14.09
N THR A 53 -6.88 -8.49 14.04
CA THR A 53 -6.74 -7.01 13.98
C THR A 53 -6.30 -6.49 12.62
N LEU A 54 -5.77 -7.36 11.75
CA LEU A 54 -5.20 -6.98 10.45
C LEU A 54 -6.22 -6.28 9.54
N SER A 55 -7.48 -6.71 9.58
CA SER A 55 -8.55 -6.06 8.81
C SER A 55 -8.82 -4.63 9.28
N ALA A 56 -8.70 -4.36 10.59
CA ALA A 56 -8.85 -3.02 11.14
C ALA A 56 -7.69 -2.11 10.71
N HIS A 57 -6.45 -2.59 10.81
CA HIS A 57 -5.27 -1.87 10.30
C HIS A 57 -5.38 -1.60 8.80
N PHE A 58 -5.82 -2.59 8.01
CA PHE A 58 -6.02 -2.45 6.57
C PHE A 58 -7.00 -1.33 6.24
N VAL A 59 -8.15 -1.30 6.90
CA VAL A 59 -9.16 -0.26 6.66
C VAL A 59 -8.70 1.10 7.14
N ASN A 60 -8.08 1.19 8.32
CA ASN A 60 -7.56 2.46 8.85
C ASN A 60 -6.56 3.12 7.88
N VAL A 61 -5.74 2.32 7.20
CA VAL A 61 -4.79 2.82 6.19
C VAL A 61 -5.49 3.11 4.86
N LEU A 62 -6.19 2.15 4.28
CA LEU A 62 -6.70 2.28 2.91
C LEU A 62 -7.90 3.20 2.80
N PHE A 63 -8.79 3.25 3.80
CA PHE A 63 -10.04 4.01 3.71
C PHE A 63 -9.82 5.48 3.32
N PRO A 64 -9.03 6.30 4.06
CA PRO A 64 -8.84 7.71 3.70
C PRO A 64 -8.12 7.89 2.35
N ILE A 65 -7.27 6.95 1.97
CA ILE A 65 -6.54 7.00 0.69
C ILE A 65 -7.50 6.69 -0.48
N LEU A 66 -8.34 5.67 -0.34
CA LEU A 66 -9.36 5.31 -1.32
C LEU A 66 -10.42 6.41 -1.49
N ILE A 67 -10.79 7.10 -0.41
CA ILE A 67 -11.65 8.29 -0.52
C ILE A 67 -11.01 9.33 -1.44
N ARG A 68 -9.76 9.72 -1.19
CA ARG A 68 -9.04 10.68 -2.06
C ARG A 68 -8.82 10.16 -3.48
N LEU A 69 -8.74 8.85 -3.65
CA LEU A 69 -8.54 8.23 -4.96
C LEU A 69 -9.81 8.32 -5.81
N ASN A 70 -10.97 8.04 -5.20
CA ASN A 70 -12.22 7.72 -5.90
C ASN A 70 -13.27 8.84 -5.83
N TYR A 71 -13.02 9.89 -5.05
CA TYR A 71 -13.95 11.00 -4.87
C TYR A 71 -13.23 12.33 -5.00
N ASP A 72 -13.79 13.22 -5.81
CA ASP A 72 -13.22 14.56 -6.05
C ASP A 72 -13.61 15.58 -4.98
N ASP A 73 -14.73 15.35 -4.29
CA ASP A 73 -15.30 16.27 -3.31
C ASP A 73 -15.30 15.65 -1.89
N ALA A 74 -14.35 16.11 -1.08
CA ALA A 74 -14.20 15.65 0.30
C ALA A 74 -15.35 16.11 1.21
N GLU A 75 -15.95 17.27 0.96
CA GLU A 75 -17.06 17.79 1.76
C GLU A 75 -18.33 16.98 1.50
N ALA A 76 -18.62 16.67 0.23
CA ALA A 76 -19.73 15.81 -0.16
C ALA A 76 -19.59 14.40 0.45
N VAL A 77 -18.37 13.84 0.45
CA VAL A 77 -18.09 12.55 1.11
C VAL A 77 -18.35 12.63 2.61
N ALA A 78 -17.86 13.67 3.28
CA ALA A 78 -18.06 13.83 4.73
C ALA A 78 -19.54 13.97 5.08
N GLU A 79 -20.30 14.72 4.27
CA GLU A 79 -21.74 14.87 4.45
C GLU A 79 -22.49 13.54 4.23
N ASP A 80 -22.15 12.77 3.20
CA ASP A 80 -22.78 11.46 2.92
C ASP A 80 -22.43 10.44 4.01
N MET A 81 -21.19 10.41 4.49
CA MET A 81 -20.79 9.56 5.62
C MET A 81 -21.59 9.90 6.90
N ARG A 82 -21.83 11.19 7.17
CA ARG A 82 -22.67 11.64 8.28
C ARG A 82 -24.13 11.20 8.09
N LYS A 83 -24.68 11.36 6.88
CA LYS A 83 -26.05 10.91 6.55
C LYS A 83 -26.22 9.40 6.75
N ARG A 84 -25.19 8.61 6.41
CA ARG A 84 -25.14 7.15 6.61
C ARG A 84 -24.82 6.72 8.04
N ARG A 85 -24.55 7.66 8.95
CA ARG A 85 -24.17 7.41 10.36
C ARG A 85 -22.94 6.52 10.49
N PHE A 86 -21.94 6.72 9.64
CA PHE A 86 -20.66 6.07 9.81
C PHE A 86 -20.01 6.52 11.12
N SER A 87 -19.45 5.56 11.83
CA SER A 87 -18.82 5.67 13.14
C SER A 87 -17.75 4.58 13.30
N ASP A 88 -17.02 4.59 14.41
CA ASP A 88 -15.99 3.58 14.73
C ASP A 88 -16.54 2.15 14.83
N SER A 89 -17.87 2.00 15.00
CA SER A 89 -18.55 0.70 14.99
C SER A 89 -18.89 0.18 13.58
N THR A 90 -18.65 0.98 12.55
CA THR A 90 -18.96 0.62 11.16
C THR A 90 -18.02 -0.47 10.71
N SER A 91 -18.58 -1.58 10.22
CA SER A 91 -17.75 -2.72 9.82
C SER A 91 -16.73 -2.33 8.74
N PRO A 92 -15.49 -2.86 8.80
CA PRO A 92 -14.46 -2.70 7.76
C PRO A 92 -14.98 -2.94 6.34
N LYS A 93 -15.85 -3.93 6.17
CA LYS A 93 -16.49 -4.28 4.90
C LYS A 93 -17.31 -3.12 4.31
N ILE A 94 -18.13 -2.46 5.12
CA ILE A 94 -18.99 -1.36 4.68
C ILE A 94 -18.13 -0.15 4.30
N LEU A 95 -17.12 0.17 5.12
CA LEU A 95 -16.20 1.27 4.87
C LEU A 95 -15.43 1.09 3.55
N LEU A 96 -14.85 -0.09 3.32
CA LEU A 96 -14.14 -0.37 2.07
C LEU A 96 -15.06 -0.35 0.86
N ARG A 97 -16.25 -0.95 0.96
CA ARG A 97 -17.22 -0.94 -0.14
C ARG A 97 -17.63 0.49 -0.51
N TYR A 98 -17.82 1.34 0.50
CA TYR A 98 -18.05 2.76 0.27
C TYR A 98 -16.83 3.39 -0.41
N ALA A 99 -15.64 3.31 0.20
CA ALA A 99 -14.45 3.98 -0.30
C ALA A 99 -14.02 3.54 -1.71
N CYS A 100 -14.31 2.31 -2.13
CA CYS A 100 -14.07 1.83 -3.50
C CYS A 100 -14.95 2.51 -4.56
N GLY A 101 -16.08 3.13 -4.20
CA GLY A 101 -16.98 3.82 -5.13
C GLY A 101 -17.75 2.93 -6.11
N SER A 102 -17.23 1.74 -6.43
CA SER A 102 -17.85 0.78 -7.35
C SER A 102 -17.73 -0.66 -6.84
N ARG A 103 -18.67 -1.51 -7.25
CA ARG A 103 -18.64 -2.94 -6.93
C ARG A 103 -17.46 -3.67 -7.58
N PRO A 104 -17.15 -3.47 -8.89
CA PRO A 104 -16.00 -4.14 -9.51
C PRO A 104 -14.67 -3.85 -8.81
N LEU A 105 -14.41 -2.59 -8.44
CA LEU A 105 -13.17 -2.23 -7.75
C LEU A 105 -13.10 -2.81 -6.32
N TYR A 106 -14.24 -2.86 -5.62
CA TYR A 106 -14.34 -3.52 -4.31
C TYR A 106 -14.08 -5.03 -4.40
N ASP A 107 -14.65 -5.69 -5.40
CA ASP A 107 -14.47 -7.13 -5.62
C ASP A 107 -13.00 -7.43 -6.00
N ALA A 108 -12.37 -6.61 -6.84
CA ALA A 108 -10.95 -6.69 -7.17
C ALA A 108 -10.03 -6.49 -5.95
N LEU A 109 -10.29 -5.47 -5.11
CA LEU A 109 -9.56 -5.24 -3.86
C LEU A 109 -9.69 -6.42 -2.91
N THR A 110 -10.88 -7.00 -2.79
CA THR A 110 -11.14 -8.16 -1.93
C THR A 110 -10.41 -9.40 -2.44
N ALA A 111 -10.37 -9.60 -3.76
CA ALA A 111 -9.60 -10.70 -4.37
C ALA A 111 -8.09 -10.53 -4.12
N GLU A 112 -7.56 -9.32 -4.27
CA GLU A 112 -6.16 -9.03 -3.98
C GLU A 112 -5.81 -9.24 -2.51
N TYR A 113 -6.66 -8.77 -1.59
CA TYR A 113 -6.49 -9.00 -0.15
C TYR A 113 -6.38 -10.50 0.17
N ARG A 114 -7.24 -11.34 -0.44
CA ARG A 114 -7.20 -12.79 -0.26
C ARG A 114 -5.91 -13.42 -0.79
N ARG A 115 -5.39 -12.95 -1.93
CA ARG A 115 -4.10 -13.41 -2.48
C ARG A 115 -2.92 -13.06 -1.56
N GLN A 116 -2.91 -11.83 -1.03
CA GLN A 116 -1.89 -11.40 -0.08
C GLN A 116 -1.95 -12.25 1.21
N MET A 117 -3.15 -12.45 1.77
CA MET A 117 -3.34 -13.35 2.91
C MET A 117 -2.88 -14.79 2.62
N GLY A 118 -3.21 -15.33 1.44
CA GLY A 118 -2.76 -16.65 1.01
C GLY A 118 -1.23 -16.76 0.96
N SER A 119 -0.53 -15.71 0.53
CA SER A 119 0.94 -15.66 0.56
C SER A 119 1.48 -15.69 1.99
N LEU A 120 0.90 -14.88 2.88
CA LEU A 120 1.30 -14.81 4.28
C LEU A 120 1.08 -16.13 5.04
N LEU A 121 -0.04 -16.82 4.79
CA LEU A 121 -0.32 -18.14 5.36
C LEU A 121 0.67 -19.21 4.84
N ASN A 122 1.24 -19.01 3.66
CA ASN A 122 2.36 -19.79 3.14
C ASN A 122 3.73 -19.35 3.69
N GLY A 123 3.77 -18.32 4.56
CA GLY A 123 4.98 -17.84 5.22
C GLY A 123 5.84 -16.93 4.37
N ARG A 124 5.26 -16.20 3.41
CA ARG A 124 6.00 -15.29 2.54
C ARG A 124 5.20 -14.06 2.17
N LEU A 125 5.90 -12.98 1.86
CA LEU A 125 5.31 -11.89 1.09
C LEU A 125 5.08 -12.36 -0.36
N GLN A 126 4.03 -11.85 -1.00
CA GLN A 126 3.75 -12.23 -2.39
C GLN A 126 4.90 -11.74 -3.30
N PRO A 127 5.49 -12.62 -4.15
CA PRO A 127 6.47 -12.18 -5.14
C PRO A 127 5.88 -11.17 -6.13
N VAL A 128 6.72 -10.27 -6.65
CA VAL A 128 6.29 -9.28 -7.65
C VAL A 128 5.87 -9.94 -8.98
N SER A 129 6.50 -11.05 -9.37
CA SER A 129 6.10 -11.82 -10.55
C SER A 129 4.68 -12.40 -10.41
N ALA A 130 4.35 -12.95 -9.25
CA ALA A 130 3.01 -13.44 -8.95
C ALA A 130 1.98 -12.30 -8.95
N PHE A 131 2.34 -11.12 -8.44
CA PHE A 131 1.50 -9.93 -8.53
C PHE A 131 1.12 -9.64 -9.99
N PHE A 132 2.09 -9.51 -10.90
CA PHE A 132 1.83 -9.19 -12.31
C PHE A 132 1.03 -10.28 -13.05
N ALA A 133 1.17 -11.54 -12.65
CA ALA A 133 0.41 -12.64 -13.22
C ALA A 133 -1.07 -12.62 -12.80
N GLU A 134 -1.38 -12.18 -11.57
CA GLU A 134 -2.64 -12.51 -10.91
C GLU A 134 -3.56 -11.32 -10.61
N TYR A 135 -3.05 -10.07 -10.60
CA TYR A 135 -3.89 -8.93 -10.25
C TYR A 135 -5.01 -8.72 -11.28
N ASP A 136 -6.15 -8.26 -10.78
CA ASP A 136 -7.31 -7.97 -11.61
C ASP A 136 -7.06 -6.67 -12.39
N ARG A 137 -7.13 -6.76 -13.73
CA ARG A 137 -6.89 -5.63 -14.65
C ARG A 137 -8.18 -4.83 -14.93
N GLY A 138 -9.32 -5.27 -14.40
CA GLY A 138 -10.64 -4.75 -14.74
C GLY A 138 -11.06 -5.09 -16.17
N ASP A 139 -12.15 -4.47 -16.62
CA ASP A 139 -12.78 -4.72 -17.93
C ASP A 139 -12.12 -3.92 -19.09
N GLY A 140 -10.89 -3.44 -18.92
CA GLY A 140 -10.14 -2.66 -19.93
C GLY A 140 -9.85 -1.20 -19.54
N PRO A 141 -9.38 -0.35 -20.48
CA PRO A 141 -8.75 0.95 -20.19
C PRO A 141 -9.73 2.10 -19.87
N THR A 142 -10.90 1.80 -19.30
CA THR A 142 -11.96 2.82 -19.10
C THR A 142 -11.92 3.51 -17.74
N ASP A 143 -11.12 3.02 -16.79
CA ASP A 143 -11.00 3.59 -15.45
C ASP A 143 -9.53 3.90 -15.11
N GLU A 144 -9.06 5.05 -15.57
CA GLU A 144 -7.69 5.52 -15.36
C GLU A 144 -7.65 6.76 -14.45
N ILE A 145 -6.55 6.90 -13.73
CA ILE A 145 -6.27 8.06 -12.88
C ILE A 145 -4.92 8.69 -13.21
N PRO A 146 -4.70 9.98 -12.87
CA PRO A 146 -3.40 10.61 -13.03
C PRO A 146 -2.30 9.84 -12.29
N VAL A 147 -1.17 9.60 -12.96
CA VAL A 147 -0.03 8.88 -12.37
C VAL A 147 0.48 9.56 -11.10
N ALA A 148 0.45 10.89 -11.03
CA ALA A 148 0.83 11.61 -9.83
C ALA A 148 -0.04 11.24 -8.61
N LEU A 149 -1.38 11.16 -8.79
CA LEU A 149 -2.29 10.73 -7.72
C LEU A 149 -2.04 9.27 -7.33
N ALA A 150 -1.77 8.41 -8.31
CA ALA A 150 -1.44 7.00 -8.08
C ALA A 150 -0.17 6.83 -7.24
N ILE A 151 0.91 7.52 -7.60
CA ILE A 151 2.18 7.50 -6.84
C ILE A 151 1.91 7.95 -5.41
N ARG A 152 1.21 9.08 -5.23
CA ARG A 152 0.91 9.60 -3.88
C ARG A 152 0.15 8.58 -3.04
N SER A 153 -0.85 7.93 -3.64
CA SER A 153 -1.70 6.96 -2.96
C SER A 153 -0.91 5.71 -2.52
N VAL A 154 -0.02 5.18 -3.37
CA VAL A 154 0.82 4.03 -3.03
C VAL A 154 1.87 4.39 -1.98
N VAL A 155 2.54 5.54 -2.10
CA VAL A 155 3.51 6.04 -1.10
C VAL A 155 2.86 6.16 0.28
N ARG A 156 1.69 6.81 0.34
CA ARG A 156 0.92 6.96 1.59
C ARG A 156 0.53 5.61 2.18
N THR A 157 0.10 4.67 1.35
CA THR A 157 -0.27 3.32 1.79
C THR A 157 0.93 2.60 2.40
N LEU A 158 2.08 2.62 1.73
CA LEU A 158 3.31 1.98 2.22
C LEU A 158 3.79 2.59 3.54
N MET A 159 3.85 3.92 3.63
CA MET A 159 4.32 4.64 4.82
C MET A 159 3.40 4.40 6.03
N GLN A 160 2.09 4.53 5.84
CA GLN A 160 1.10 4.34 6.92
C GLN A 160 1.00 2.87 7.34
N ALA A 161 1.06 1.92 6.40
CA ALA A 161 1.07 0.50 6.73
C ALA A 161 2.33 0.11 7.51
N TYR A 162 3.49 0.63 7.11
CA TYR A 162 4.75 0.42 7.81
C TYR A 162 4.71 0.96 9.25
N ALA A 163 4.26 2.22 9.42
CA ALA A 163 4.07 2.79 10.75
C ALA A 163 3.07 1.98 11.59
N SER A 164 1.93 1.60 11.01
CA SER A 164 0.94 0.75 11.67
C SER A 164 1.51 -0.61 12.08
N GLY A 165 2.40 -1.19 11.26
CA GLY A 165 3.09 -2.44 11.56
C GLY A 165 4.11 -2.31 12.69
N LEU A 166 4.86 -1.20 12.72
CA LEU A 166 5.79 -0.89 13.81
C LEU A 166 5.05 -0.77 15.14
N THR A 167 4.01 0.06 15.21
CA THR A 167 3.22 0.31 16.43
C THR A 167 2.49 -0.95 16.91
N ALA A 168 2.00 -1.79 16.00
CA ALA A 168 1.39 -3.05 16.38
C ALA A 168 2.43 -4.13 16.78
N GLY A 169 3.71 -3.93 16.43
CA GLY A 169 4.80 -4.85 16.76
C GLY A 169 5.50 -4.54 18.08
N ARG A 170 5.49 -3.28 18.53
CA ARG A 170 5.99 -2.79 19.83
C ARG A 170 5.21 -1.54 20.27
N SER A 171 4.99 -1.39 21.58
CA SER A 171 4.19 -0.31 22.18
C SER A 171 4.82 1.09 22.13
N GLU A 172 6.13 1.21 21.85
CA GLU A 172 6.84 2.49 21.77
C GLU A 172 7.26 2.75 20.31
N LEU A 173 6.84 3.90 19.77
CA LEU A 173 7.16 4.35 18.42
C LEU A 173 8.67 4.45 18.23
N GLN A 174 9.23 3.56 17.42
CA GLN A 174 10.58 3.72 16.91
C GLN A 174 10.57 4.60 15.66
N ALA A 175 11.63 5.39 15.49
CA ALA A 175 11.86 6.14 14.25
C ALA A 175 11.80 5.20 13.04
N LEU A 176 11.22 5.67 11.93
CA LEU A 176 11.09 4.90 10.71
C LEU A 176 12.47 4.46 10.20
N HIS A 177 12.66 3.16 9.98
CA HIS A 177 13.93 2.65 9.48
C HIS A 177 14.09 2.99 7.99
N GLN A 178 15.00 3.92 7.68
CA GLN A 178 15.14 4.48 6.33
C GLN A 178 15.37 3.41 5.26
N THR A 179 16.21 2.41 5.55
CA THR A 179 16.48 1.31 4.61
C THR A 179 15.22 0.52 4.27
N THR A 180 14.34 0.30 5.24
CA THR A 180 13.07 -0.39 5.02
C THR A 180 12.12 0.48 4.20
N VAL A 181 12.03 1.78 4.51
CA VAL A 181 11.24 2.74 3.74
C VAL A 181 11.70 2.77 2.28
N TYR A 182 13.00 2.89 2.00
CA TYR A 182 13.49 2.93 0.62
C TYR A 182 13.17 1.65 -0.14
N ARG A 183 13.40 0.48 0.47
CA ARG A 183 13.04 -0.81 -0.13
C ARG A 183 11.55 -0.92 -0.44
N LEU A 184 10.69 -0.48 0.49
CA LEU A 184 9.23 -0.45 0.30
C LEU A 184 8.84 0.44 -0.89
N MET A 185 9.44 1.62 -1.02
CA MET A 185 9.18 2.54 -2.11
C MET A 185 9.62 1.97 -3.45
N LEU A 186 10.81 1.37 -3.52
CA LEU A 186 11.31 0.74 -4.74
C LEU A 186 10.37 -0.37 -5.23
N HIS A 187 10.00 -1.31 -4.35
CA HIS A 187 9.08 -2.39 -4.72
C HIS A 187 7.66 -1.90 -5.02
N GLY A 188 7.20 -0.88 -4.30
CA GLY A 188 5.90 -0.24 -4.55
C GLY A 188 5.84 0.40 -5.94
N MET A 189 6.89 1.11 -6.34
CA MET A 189 6.96 1.73 -7.66
C MET A 189 7.11 0.71 -8.77
N VAL A 190 7.82 -0.41 -8.54
CA VAL A 190 7.82 -1.53 -9.50
C VAL A 190 6.39 -2.05 -9.70
N ALA A 191 5.66 -2.37 -8.63
CA ALA A 191 4.29 -2.88 -8.74
C ALA A 191 3.32 -1.88 -9.39
N LEU A 192 3.53 -0.57 -9.17
CA LEU A 192 2.67 0.48 -9.69
C LEU A 192 2.98 0.80 -11.16
N LEU A 193 4.23 1.14 -11.48
CA LEU A 193 4.59 1.81 -12.72
C LEU A 193 5.03 0.85 -13.84
N HIS A 194 5.43 -0.36 -13.49
CA HIS A 194 5.94 -1.35 -14.45
C HIS A 194 4.92 -2.45 -14.69
N ASP A 195 5.00 -3.13 -15.82
CA ASP A 195 4.12 -4.26 -16.15
C ASP A 195 4.80 -5.62 -15.96
N GLU A 196 6.09 -5.60 -15.62
CA GLU A 196 6.91 -6.77 -15.35
C GLU A 196 7.92 -6.49 -14.22
N PRO A 197 8.51 -7.53 -13.60
CA PRO A 197 9.53 -7.36 -12.59
C PRO A 197 10.72 -6.56 -13.12
N VAL A 198 11.19 -5.61 -12.30
CA VAL A 198 12.42 -4.85 -12.56
C VAL A 198 13.46 -5.27 -11.54
N GLU A 199 14.67 -5.59 -11.99
CA GLU A 199 15.80 -5.84 -11.10
C GLU A 199 16.12 -4.59 -10.29
N ILE A 200 16.36 -4.74 -8.99
CA ILE A 200 16.69 -3.64 -8.08
C ILE A 200 18.13 -3.87 -7.62
N GLU A 201 19.06 -3.67 -8.54
CA GLU A 201 20.50 -3.82 -8.32
C GLU A 201 21.24 -2.51 -8.63
N GLY A 202 22.40 -2.34 -7.98
CA GLY A 202 23.33 -1.22 -8.16
C GLY A 202 23.71 -0.51 -6.86
N ASP A 203 24.83 0.21 -6.88
CA ASP A 203 25.36 0.91 -5.70
C ASP A 203 24.82 2.35 -5.58
N ASN A 204 24.24 2.90 -6.65
CA ASN A 204 23.69 4.24 -6.68
C ASN A 204 22.16 4.22 -6.46
N LEU A 205 21.75 4.51 -5.23
CA LEU A 205 20.35 4.50 -4.82
C LEU A 205 19.49 5.47 -5.65
N GLU A 206 19.99 6.67 -5.96
CA GLU A 206 19.24 7.65 -6.77
C GLU A 206 18.94 7.09 -8.17
N MET A 207 19.92 6.45 -8.80
CA MET A 207 19.75 5.84 -10.13
C MET A 207 18.71 4.71 -10.10
N ILE A 208 18.68 3.91 -9.03
CA ILE A 208 17.68 2.87 -8.84
C ILE A 208 16.28 3.49 -8.71
N PHE A 209 16.14 4.56 -7.91
CA PHE A 209 14.86 5.27 -7.77
C PHE A 209 14.39 5.88 -9.10
N ARG A 210 15.29 6.51 -9.86
CA ARG A 210 14.96 7.05 -11.18
C ARG A 210 14.52 5.96 -12.15
N ARG A 211 15.14 4.78 -12.11
CA ARG A 211 14.73 3.62 -12.93
C ARG A 211 13.32 3.19 -12.60
N VAL A 212 13.00 2.97 -11.32
CA VAL A 212 11.65 2.50 -10.94
C VAL A 212 10.58 3.59 -11.13
N ALA A 213 10.94 4.87 -11.05
CA ALA A 213 10.03 5.98 -11.33
C ALA A 213 9.76 6.21 -12.82
N MET A 214 10.57 5.61 -13.71
CA MET A 214 10.52 5.71 -15.18
C MET A 214 10.85 7.09 -15.77
N ASN A 215 10.59 8.19 -15.07
CA ASN A 215 10.89 9.55 -15.52
C ASN A 215 11.08 10.52 -14.33
N SER A 216 11.60 11.71 -14.63
CA SER A 216 11.92 12.74 -13.63
C SER A 216 10.69 13.25 -12.86
N ASP A 217 9.55 13.43 -13.52
CA ASP A 217 8.35 13.97 -12.87
C ASP A 217 7.77 13.00 -11.84
N ASN A 218 7.77 11.71 -12.17
CA ASN A 218 7.37 10.63 -11.26
C ASN A 218 8.35 10.51 -10.10
N PHE A 219 9.66 10.64 -10.37
CA PHE A 219 10.70 10.62 -9.33
C PHE A 219 10.51 11.78 -8.35
N GLU A 220 10.30 12.99 -8.85
CA GLU A 220 10.03 14.16 -8.01
C GLU A 220 8.73 13.98 -7.19
N THR A 221 7.67 13.49 -7.82
CA THR A 221 6.40 13.21 -7.11
C THR A 221 6.60 12.20 -5.98
N LEU A 222 7.34 11.12 -6.24
CA LEU A 222 7.69 10.10 -5.27
C LEU A 222 8.47 10.69 -4.09
N MET A 223 9.55 11.42 -4.35
CA MET A 223 10.40 11.98 -3.30
C MET A 223 9.68 13.05 -2.46
N ASN A 224 8.88 13.90 -3.10
CA ASN A 224 8.08 14.91 -2.43
C ASN A 224 7.02 14.26 -1.52
N GLU A 225 6.29 13.28 -2.03
CA GLU A 225 5.28 12.61 -1.21
C GLU A 225 5.89 11.80 -0.07
N MET A 226 7.03 11.13 -0.29
CA MET A 226 7.75 10.44 0.78
C MET A 226 8.12 11.39 1.92
N SER A 227 8.63 12.58 1.57
CA SER A 227 9.02 13.61 2.54
C SER A 227 7.80 14.12 3.33
N MET A 228 6.70 14.43 2.64
CA MET A 228 5.45 14.86 3.28
C MET A 228 4.88 13.77 4.18
N ALA A 229 4.85 12.51 3.71
CA ALA A 229 4.35 11.39 4.49
C ALA A 229 5.20 11.11 5.74
N HIS A 230 6.51 11.30 5.65
CA HIS A 230 7.39 11.20 6.80
C HIS A 230 7.11 12.30 7.84
N GLN A 231 6.93 13.55 7.39
CA GLN A 231 6.58 14.68 8.25
C GLN A 231 5.24 14.44 8.97
N ASP A 232 4.21 14.03 8.23
CA ASP A 232 2.89 13.78 8.80
C ASP A 232 2.92 12.67 9.87
N LEU A 233 3.71 11.62 9.66
CA LEU A 233 3.88 10.54 10.64
C LEU A 233 4.69 10.95 11.87
N SER A 234 5.57 11.95 11.75
CA SER A 234 6.35 12.47 12.89
C SER A 234 5.55 13.39 13.83
N MET A 235 4.36 13.83 13.40
CA MET A 235 3.46 14.69 14.16
C MET A 235 2.36 13.91 14.90
N LEU A 236 2.29 12.59 14.73
CA LEU A 236 1.34 11.68 15.42
C LEU A 236 1.91 11.21 16.76
#